data_AF-A0A8D1Q2C9-F1
#
_entry.id   AF-A0A8D1Q2C9-F1
#
_cell.length_a   1.000
_cell.length_b   1.000
_cell.length_c   1.000
_cell.angle_alpha   90.00
_cell.angle_beta   90.00
_cell.angle_gamma   90.00
#
_symmetry.space_group_name_H-M   'P 1'
#
loop_
_entity.id
_entity.type
_entity.pdbx_description
1 polymer ?
#
loop_
_entity_poly.entity_id
_entity_poly.type
_entity_poly.pdbx_seq_one_letter_code
_entity_poly.pdbx_strand_id
1 'polypeptide(L)'
;MACGHTVLMRLVASAYAVAQKAGMIVRRVIAEGDLGIVEKTCATDLQTKADRLVQMSICSSLARKFPKLTIIGEEDLPPEEVDQELIEDGQWEEILKQPCPSQYSAIKEEDLVVWVDPLDGTKEYTEGLLDNVTVLIGIAYEGKAIAGVINQPYYNYQNNENQKLREPKNEAKAGPDAVLGRTIWGVLGLGAFGFQLKEVPAGKHIITTTRSHSNQLVMDCVTAMNPDDVLRVGGAGNKHARLELILFLPVPGCAPLPVST
;
A
#
# COMPACT_ATOMS: atom_id res chain seq x y z
N MET A 1 5.19 25.60 26.92
CA MET A 1 3.98 25.33 26.12
C MET A 1 4.17 23.96 25.49
N ALA A 2 3.35 22.97 25.83
CA ALA A 2 3.40 21.69 25.14
C ALA A 2 2.88 21.92 23.71
N CYS A 3 3.79 22.00 22.74
CA CYS A 3 3.44 22.04 21.33
C CYS A 3 2.87 20.66 20.99
N GLY A 4 1.54 20.54 20.97
CA GLY A 4 0.88 19.29 20.57
C GLY A 4 1.29 18.89 19.17
N HIS A 5 1.41 17.59 18.90
CA HIS A 5 1.74 17.09 17.57
C HIS A 5 0.73 17.62 16.54
N THR A 6 1.23 18.10 15.40
CA THR A 6 0.40 18.61 14.29
C THR A 6 -0.56 17.52 13.77
N VAL A 7 -1.68 17.93 13.18
CA VAL A 7 -2.69 17.01 12.62
C VAL A 7 -2.06 16.02 11.64
N LEU A 8 -1.22 16.50 10.71
CA LEU A 8 -0.55 15.64 9.72
C LEU A 8 0.28 14.53 10.39
N MET A 9 1.16 14.86 11.34
CA MET A 9 2.01 13.86 11.98
C MET A 9 1.22 12.87 12.84
N ARG A 10 0.15 13.32 13.49
CA ARG A 10 -0.80 12.42 14.21
C ARG A 10 -1.50 11.46 13.25
N LEU A 11 -1.90 11.95 12.08
CA LEU A 11 -2.56 11.15 11.05
C LEU A 11 -1.60 10.11 10.48
N VAL A 12 -0.38 10.49 10.08
CA VAL A 12 0.64 9.56 9.56
C VAL A 12 0.99 8.50 10.60
N ALA A 13 1.18 8.87 11.87
CA ALA A 13 1.47 7.92 12.96
C ALA A 13 0.32 6.93 13.21
N SER A 14 -0.94 7.38 13.08
CA SER A 14 -2.11 6.51 13.21
C SER A 14 -2.26 5.60 11.98
N ALA A 15 -2.11 6.16 10.78
CA ALA A 15 -2.16 5.41 9.53
C ALA A 15 -1.09 4.31 9.48
N TYR A 16 0.10 4.54 10.03
CA TYR A 16 1.12 3.52 10.18
C TYR A 16 0.64 2.30 10.99
N ALA A 17 0.09 2.55 12.18
CA ALA A 17 -0.42 1.48 13.05
C ALA A 17 -1.61 0.75 12.40
N VAL A 18 -2.55 1.52 11.83
CA VAL A 18 -3.70 1.00 11.10
C VAL A 18 -3.27 0.15 9.89
N ALA A 19 -2.24 0.55 9.15
CA ALA A 19 -1.70 -0.24 8.04
C ALA A 19 -1.03 -1.55 8.52
N GLN A 20 -0.42 -1.57 9.71
CA GLN A 20 0.07 -2.81 10.31
C GLN A 20 -1.08 -3.76 10.68
N LYS A 21 -2.17 -3.23 11.24
CA LYS A 21 -3.40 -3.99 11.50
C LYS A 21 -4.00 -4.54 10.22
N ALA A 22 -4.07 -3.74 9.16
CA ALA A 22 -4.48 -4.19 7.83
C ALA A 22 -3.62 -5.36 7.34
N GLY A 23 -2.29 -5.26 7.45
CA GLY A 23 -1.39 -6.37 7.10
C GLY A 23 -1.64 -7.65 7.91
N MET A 24 -2.05 -7.54 9.19
CA MET A 24 -2.47 -8.70 9.98
C MET A 24 -3.77 -9.31 9.45
N ILE A 25 -4.76 -8.50 9.07
CA ILE A 25 -6.04 -8.96 8.50
C ILE A 25 -5.80 -9.68 7.17
N VAL A 26 -4.98 -9.11 6.28
CA VAL A 26 -4.61 -9.76 5.01
C VAL A 26 -4.03 -11.15 5.28
N ARG A 27 -3.07 -11.27 6.19
CA ARG A 27 -2.48 -12.58 6.52
C ARG A 27 -3.48 -13.55 7.14
N ARG A 28 -4.38 -13.05 8.00
CA ARG A 28 -5.43 -13.86 8.64
C ARG A 28 -6.35 -14.49 7.61
N VAL A 29 -6.80 -13.74 6.61
CA VAL A 29 -7.70 -14.24 5.55
C VAL A 29 -7.06 -15.37 4.75
N ILE A 30 -5.77 -15.28 4.40
CA ILE A 30 -5.05 -16.41 3.77
C ILE A 30 -4.98 -17.62 4.70
N ALA A 31 -4.69 -17.40 5.99
CA ALA A 31 -4.56 -18.50 6.96
C ALA A 31 -5.89 -19.23 7.20
N GLU A 32 -7.03 -18.53 7.09
CA GLU A 32 -8.37 -19.12 7.15
C GLU A 32 -8.72 -19.95 5.91
N GLY A 33 -8.07 -19.70 4.77
CA GLY A 33 -8.19 -20.49 3.54
C GLY A 33 -9.40 -20.16 2.65
N ASP A 34 -10.37 -19.40 3.15
CA ASP A 34 -11.50 -18.88 2.37
C ASP A 34 -11.31 -17.39 2.05
N LEU A 35 -10.96 -17.13 0.78
CA LEU A 35 -10.76 -15.78 0.27
C LEU A 35 -12.07 -15.04 0.01
N GLY A 36 -13.22 -15.72 -0.07
CA GLY A 36 -14.51 -15.07 -0.38
C GLY A 36 -14.45 -14.17 -1.63
N ILE A 37 -13.93 -14.72 -2.73
CA ILE A 37 -13.68 -14.01 -4.00
C ILE A 37 -15.01 -13.62 -4.65
N VAL A 38 -15.12 -12.38 -5.07
CA VAL A 38 -16.22 -11.79 -5.83
C VAL A 38 -15.63 -11.20 -7.11
N GLU A 39 -16.22 -11.52 -8.26
CA GLU A 39 -15.89 -10.86 -9.52
C GLU A 39 -16.67 -9.54 -9.61
N LYS A 40 -15.96 -8.43 -9.84
CA LYS A 40 -16.54 -7.09 -10.01
C LYS A 40 -16.98 -6.94 -11.48
N THR A 41 -16.18 -6.27 -12.31
CA THR A 41 -16.54 -6.03 -13.72
C THR A 41 -16.09 -7.12 -14.69
N CYS A 42 -15.02 -7.87 -14.36
CA CYS A 42 -14.48 -8.94 -15.19
C CYS A 42 -13.61 -9.93 -14.40
N ALA A 43 -13.17 -11.03 -15.01
CA ALA A 43 -12.39 -12.11 -14.36
C ALA A 43 -11.00 -11.71 -13.82
N THR A 44 -10.53 -10.50 -14.16
CA THR A 44 -9.29 -9.90 -13.62
C THR A 44 -9.55 -8.80 -12.60
N ASP A 45 -10.80 -8.35 -12.49
CA ASP A 45 -11.28 -7.34 -11.56
C ASP A 45 -11.98 -8.05 -10.39
N LEU A 46 -11.20 -8.38 -9.38
CA LEU A 46 -11.61 -9.23 -8.25
C LEU A 46 -11.66 -8.42 -6.96
N GLN A 47 -12.51 -8.85 -6.05
CA GLN A 47 -12.56 -8.39 -4.66
C GLN A 47 -12.59 -9.61 -3.74
N THR A 48 -11.83 -9.61 -2.66
CA THR A 48 -11.80 -10.70 -1.66
C THR A 48 -12.31 -10.22 -0.30
N LYS A 49 -12.45 -11.17 0.62
CA LYS A 49 -12.72 -10.91 2.04
C LYS A 49 -11.67 -9.99 2.65
N ALA A 50 -10.41 -10.04 2.18
CA ALA A 50 -9.36 -9.16 2.68
C ALA A 50 -9.61 -7.70 2.27
N ASP A 51 -9.95 -7.43 1.01
CA ASP A 51 -10.25 -6.07 0.51
C ASP A 51 -11.34 -5.41 1.37
N ARG A 52 -12.44 -6.13 1.58
CA ARG A 52 -13.58 -5.64 2.39
C ARG A 52 -13.20 -5.36 3.84
N LEU A 53 -12.62 -6.35 4.53
CA LEU A 53 -12.28 -6.23 5.96
C LEU A 53 -11.20 -5.19 6.21
N VAL A 54 -10.21 -5.08 5.33
CA VAL A 54 -9.15 -4.08 5.45
C VAL A 54 -9.71 -2.68 5.25
N GLN A 55 -10.57 -2.46 4.25
CA GLN A 55 -11.17 -1.14 4.07
C GLN A 55 -12.04 -0.74 5.27
N MET A 56 -12.86 -1.66 5.80
CA MET A 56 -13.63 -1.41 7.03
C MET A 56 -12.71 -1.05 8.21
N SER A 57 -11.63 -1.81 8.41
CA SER A 57 -10.65 -1.56 9.47
C SER A 57 -10.01 -0.18 9.33
N ILE A 58 -9.51 0.17 8.14
CA ILE A 58 -8.81 1.44 7.91
C ILE A 58 -9.77 2.62 8.07
N CYS A 59 -10.89 2.61 7.35
CA CYS A 59 -11.83 3.72 7.31
C CYS A 59 -12.42 3.98 8.70
N SER A 60 -12.85 2.96 9.42
CA SER A 60 -13.44 3.14 10.76
C SER A 60 -12.41 3.56 11.81
N SER A 61 -11.19 3.01 11.77
CA SER A 61 -10.13 3.40 12.72
C SER A 61 -9.71 4.86 12.53
N LEU A 62 -9.56 5.30 11.28
CA LEU A 62 -9.19 6.68 10.98
C LEU A 62 -10.34 7.65 11.25
N ALA A 63 -11.57 7.35 10.80
CA ALA A 63 -12.74 8.21 11.03
C ALA A 63 -13.05 8.38 12.53
N ARG A 64 -12.80 7.35 13.35
CA ARG A 64 -12.97 7.45 14.80
C ARG A 64 -12.01 8.46 15.44
N LYS A 65 -10.78 8.57 14.94
CA LYS A 65 -9.73 9.46 15.47
C LYS A 65 -9.71 10.85 14.84
N PHE A 66 -10.12 10.92 13.58
CA PHE A 66 -10.11 12.11 12.73
C PHE A 66 -11.50 12.25 12.10
N PRO A 67 -12.53 12.62 12.89
CA PRO A 67 -13.94 12.62 12.46
C PRO A 67 -14.26 13.65 11.36
N LYS A 68 -13.38 14.62 11.09
CA LYS A 68 -13.55 15.62 10.03
C LYS A 68 -12.83 15.25 8.74
N LEU A 69 -12.03 14.18 8.75
CA LEU A 69 -11.24 13.73 7.62
C LEU A 69 -12.15 13.21 6.51
N THR A 70 -11.85 13.58 5.26
CA THR A 70 -12.46 12.90 4.12
C THR A 70 -11.69 11.61 3.83
N ILE A 71 -12.34 10.46 3.82
CA ILE A 71 -11.73 9.16 3.52
C ILE A 71 -12.43 8.54 2.31
N ILE A 72 -11.66 8.18 1.28
CA ILE A 72 -12.14 7.58 0.04
C ILE A 72 -11.45 6.24 -0.13
N GLY A 73 -12.21 5.16 -0.10
CA GLY A 73 -11.73 3.79 -0.35
C GLY A 73 -12.01 3.36 -1.79
N GLU A 74 -11.26 2.36 -2.27
CA GLU A 74 -11.50 1.72 -3.57
C GLU A 74 -12.85 0.98 -3.62
N GLU A 75 -13.19 0.26 -2.55
CA GLU A 75 -14.32 -0.67 -2.57
C GLU A 75 -15.64 0.04 -2.25
N ASP A 76 -16.69 -0.28 -3.01
CA ASP A 76 -18.05 0.19 -2.71
C ASP A 76 -18.69 -0.76 -1.69
N LEU A 77 -18.63 -0.38 -0.41
CA LEU A 77 -19.12 -1.19 0.70
C LEU A 77 -20.41 -0.60 1.29
N PRO A 78 -21.40 -1.43 1.64
CA PRO A 78 -22.57 -0.95 2.35
C PRO A 78 -22.17 -0.40 3.74
N PRO A 79 -22.93 0.54 4.29
CA PRO A 79 -22.73 1.00 5.66
C PRO A 79 -23.10 -0.14 6.63
N GLU A 80 -22.09 -0.70 7.29
CA GLU A 80 -22.23 -1.79 8.26
C GLU A 80 -21.58 -1.42 9.60
N GLU A 81 -22.08 -2.01 10.70
CA GLU A 81 -21.39 -1.93 11.98
C GLU A 81 -20.06 -2.67 11.90
N VAL A 82 -18.97 -1.99 12.28
CA VAL A 82 -17.63 -2.56 12.22
C VAL A 82 -17.29 -3.25 13.54
N ASP A 83 -16.87 -4.51 13.44
CA ASP A 83 -16.39 -5.28 14.59
C ASP A 83 -15.25 -4.55 15.30
N GLN A 84 -15.31 -4.47 16.62
CA GLN A 84 -14.26 -3.87 17.44
C GLN A 84 -12.90 -4.55 17.25
N GLU A 85 -12.86 -5.82 16.86
CA GLU A 85 -11.62 -6.52 16.53
C GLU A 85 -10.90 -5.91 15.32
N LEU A 86 -11.62 -5.23 14.42
CA LEU A 86 -11.04 -4.57 13.25
C LEU A 86 -10.48 -3.17 13.56
N ILE A 87 -10.78 -2.61 14.72
CA ILE A 87 -10.39 -1.25 15.08
C ILE A 87 -8.95 -1.22 15.62
N GLU A 88 -8.18 -0.23 15.16
CA GLU A 88 -6.82 0.06 15.63
C GLU A 88 -6.74 1.47 16.23
N ASP A 89 -6.59 1.54 17.54
CA ASP A 89 -6.54 2.79 18.31
C ASP A 89 -5.10 3.28 18.60
N GLY A 90 -4.08 2.55 18.18
CA GLY A 90 -2.67 2.88 18.38
C GLY A 90 -2.11 3.93 17.42
N GLN A 91 -0.92 4.42 17.75
CA GLN A 91 -0.12 5.34 16.94
C GLN A 91 1.34 4.91 17.04
N TRP A 92 2.13 5.18 16.00
CA TRP A 92 3.56 4.91 16.05
C TRP A 92 4.34 6.10 16.62
N GLU A 93 4.79 5.95 17.86
CA GLU A 93 5.46 7.01 18.64
C GLU A 93 6.70 7.59 17.94
N GLU A 94 7.46 6.77 17.20
CA GLU A 94 8.66 7.27 16.50
C GLU A 94 8.33 8.27 15.38
N ILE A 95 7.14 8.18 14.78
CA ILE A 95 6.66 9.18 13.81
C ILE A 95 6.26 10.46 14.53
N LEU A 96 5.64 10.37 15.70
CA LEU A 96 5.22 11.54 16.48
C LEU A 96 6.42 12.37 16.96
N LYS A 97 7.58 11.74 17.18
CA LYS A 97 8.84 12.43 17.52
C LYS A 97 9.44 13.24 16.36
N GLN A 98 9.03 12.98 15.12
CA GLN A 98 9.56 13.70 13.96
C GLN A 98 8.96 15.10 13.86
N PRO A 99 9.74 16.12 13.46
CA PRO A 99 9.22 17.45 13.25
C PRO A 99 8.25 17.46 12.06
N CYS A 100 7.17 18.23 12.15
CA CYS A 100 6.32 18.46 10.98
C CYS A 100 7.01 19.47 10.04
N PRO A 101 7.11 19.21 8.72
CA PRO A 101 7.57 20.21 7.76
C PRO A 101 6.76 21.51 7.89
N SER A 102 7.45 22.65 7.92
CA SER A 102 6.84 23.96 8.22
C SER A 102 5.67 24.32 7.31
N GLN A 103 5.69 23.90 6.04
CA GLN A 103 4.63 24.11 5.07
C GLN A 103 3.32 23.37 5.41
N TYR A 104 3.36 22.38 6.32
CA TYR A 104 2.23 21.54 6.70
C TYR A 104 1.84 21.71 8.18
N SER A 105 2.51 22.59 8.93
CA SER A 105 2.30 22.70 10.37
C SER A 105 0.94 23.26 10.78
N ALA A 106 0.27 23.97 9.87
CA ALA A 106 -1.02 24.64 10.11
C ALA A 106 -2.23 23.95 9.45
N ILE A 107 -2.03 22.76 8.87
CA ILE A 107 -3.10 22.00 8.21
C ILE A 107 -4.21 21.67 9.22
N LYS A 108 -5.46 21.85 8.79
CA LYS A 108 -6.66 21.41 9.52
C LYS A 108 -7.08 20.03 9.05
N GLU A 109 -7.78 19.32 9.92
CA GLU A 109 -8.23 17.94 9.66
C GLU A 109 -9.21 17.87 8.49
N GLU A 110 -10.16 18.80 8.42
CA GLU A 110 -11.17 18.90 7.35
C GLU A 110 -10.60 19.20 5.96
N ASP A 111 -9.36 19.68 5.87
CA ASP A 111 -8.70 19.99 4.59
C ASP A 111 -7.90 18.80 4.03
N LEU A 112 -7.83 17.70 4.79
CA LEU A 112 -7.13 16.48 4.40
C LEU A 112 -8.07 15.49 3.74
N VAL A 113 -7.56 14.83 2.70
CA VAL A 113 -8.22 13.71 2.03
C VAL A 113 -7.33 12.49 2.13
N VAL A 114 -7.86 11.37 2.62
CA VAL A 114 -7.19 10.08 2.63
C VAL A 114 -7.76 9.18 1.54
N TRP A 115 -6.86 8.63 0.73
CA TRP A 115 -7.17 7.64 -0.30
C TRP A 115 -6.69 6.27 0.17
N VAL A 116 -7.57 5.28 0.14
CA VAL A 116 -7.31 3.93 0.63
C VAL A 116 -7.45 2.94 -0.52
N ASP A 117 -6.37 2.22 -0.79
CA ASP A 117 -6.43 0.97 -1.54
C ASP A 117 -6.19 -0.15 -0.51
N PRO A 118 -7.24 -0.89 -0.14
CA PRO A 118 -7.18 -1.85 0.96
C PRO A 118 -6.36 -3.09 0.61
N LEU A 119 -6.17 -3.41 -0.67
CA LEU A 119 -5.44 -4.58 -1.12
C LEU A 119 -4.97 -4.44 -2.57
N ASP A 120 -3.97 -3.60 -2.80
CA ASP A 120 -3.35 -3.46 -4.10
C ASP A 120 -2.68 -4.79 -4.52
N GLY A 121 -3.10 -5.33 -5.68
CA GLY A 121 -2.66 -6.64 -6.15
C GLY A 121 -3.62 -7.78 -5.82
N THR A 122 -4.92 -7.54 -5.69
CA THR A 122 -5.96 -8.56 -5.41
C THR A 122 -5.88 -9.78 -6.33
N LYS A 123 -5.61 -9.59 -7.62
CA LYS A 123 -5.44 -10.72 -8.55
C LYS A 123 -4.26 -11.62 -8.14
N GLU A 124 -3.10 -11.02 -7.90
CA GLU A 124 -1.91 -11.74 -7.41
C GLU A 124 -2.14 -12.41 -6.06
N TYR A 125 -2.90 -11.76 -5.16
CA TYR A 125 -3.29 -12.33 -3.87
C TYR A 125 -4.08 -13.63 -4.05
N THR A 126 -5.08 -13.66 -4.95
CA THR A 126 -5.85 -14.88 -5.25
C THR A 126 -5.03 -16.00 -5.88
N GLU A 127 -3.89 -15.67 -6.51
CA GLU A 127 -2.99 -16.63 -7.14
C GLU A 127 -1.83 -17.07 -6.22
N GLY A 128 -1.80 -16.60 -4.97
CA GLY A 128 -0.74 -16.93 -4.00
C GLY A 128 0.59 -16.22 -4.27
N LEU A 129 0.60 -15.15 -5.06
CA LEU A 129 1.77 -14.29 -5.31
C LEU A 129 1.83 -13.17 -4.25
N LEU A 130 1.99 -13.59 -3.00
CA LEU A 130 1.66 -12.79 -1.83
C LEU A 130 2.58 -11.58 -1.60
N ASP A 131 3.83 -11.62 -2.06
CA ASP A 131 4.76 -10.50 -1.98
C ASP A 131 4.43 -9.34 -2.94
N ASN A 132 3.53 -9.55 -3.91
CA ASN A 132 3.05 -8.49 -4.79
C ASN A 132 1.97 -7.62 -4.16
N VAL A 133 1.47 -8.02 -2.99
CA VAL A 133 0.32 -7.40 -2.35
C VAL A 133 0.77 -6.29 -1.42
N THR A 134 0.09 -5.15 -1.51
CA THR A 134 0.30 -4.02 -0.59
C THR A 134 -1.02 -3.45 -0.09
N VAL A 135 -0.97 -2.77 1.04
CA VAL A 135 -2.06 -1.91 1.54
C VAL A 135 -1.57 -0.48 1.42
N LEU A 136 -2.35 0.40 0.79
CA LEU A 136 -1.96 1.79 0.52
C LEU A 136 -2.89 2.76 1.24
N ILE A 137 -2.28 3.68 1.99
CA ILE A 137 -2.97 4.82 2.61
C ILE A 137 -2.26 6.08 2.15
N GLY A 138 -2.83 6.78 1.16
CA GLY A 138 -2.34 8.05 0.65
C GLY A 138 -3.00 9.22 1.35
N ILE A 139 -2.23 10.26 1.71
CA ILE A 139 -2.72 11.47 2.38
C ILE A 139 -2.48 12.66 1.44
N ALA A 140 -3.56 13.35 1.09
CA ALA A 140 -3.56 14.50 0.22
C ALA A 140 -4.02 15.78 0.93
N TYR A 141 -3.43 16.90 0.51
CA TYR A 141 -3.77 18.26 0.95
C TYR A 141 -3.71 19.18 -0.28
N GLU A 142 -4.73 20.02 -0.46
CA GLU A 142 -4.85 20.94 -1.61
C GLU A 142 -4.66 20.24 -2.97
N GLY A 143 -5.24 19.04 -3.11
CA GLY A 143 -5.18 18.25 -4.35
C GLY A 143 -3.82 17.60 -4.63
N LYS A 144 -2.86 17.65 -3.69
CA LYS A 144 -1.53 17.03 -3.84
C LYS A 144 -1.32 15.95 -2.79
N ALA A 145 -0.76 14.80 -3.20
CA ALA A 145 -0.29 13.80 -2.25
C ALA A 145 0.92 14.34 -1.48
N ILE A 146 0.81 14.41 -0.14
CA ILE A 146 1.84 14.99 0.74
C ILE A 146 2.45 13.97 1.71
N ALA A 147 1.77 12.87 1.97
CA ALA A 147 2.26 11.77 2.79
C ALA A 147 1.63 10.45 2.36
N GLY A 148 2.22 9.33 2.79
CA GLY A 148 1.67 8.02 2.49
C GLY A 148 2.25 6.92 3.37
N VAL A 149 1.49 5.84 3.49
CA VAL A 149 1.87 4.61 4.19
C VAL A 149 1.62 3.43 3.25
N ILE A 150 2.60 2.55 3.13
CA ILE A 150 2.53 1.32 2.36
C ILE A 150 2.84 0.17 3.31
N ASN A 151 1.90 -0.73 3.55
CA ASN A 151 2.19 -2.01 4.21
C ASN A 151 2.38 -3.09 3.15
N GLN A 152 3.44 -3.88 3.28
CA GLN A 152 3.66 -5.07 2.45
C GLN A 152 3.53 -6.30 3.36
N PRO A 153 2.36 -6.94 3.43
CA PRO A 153 2.05 -7.91 4.49
C PRO A 153 2.93 -9.17 4.46
N TYR A 154 3.43 -9.53 3.28
CA TYR A 154 4.23 -10.73 3.03
C TYR A 154 5.68 -10.44 2.64
N TYR A 155 6.19 -9.23 2.92
CA TYR A 155 7.63 -9.02 2.83
C TYR A 155 8.39 -10.08 3.66
N ASN A 156 9.46 -10.65 3.11
CA ASN A 156 10.23 -11.78 3.68
C ASN A 156 9.51 -13.14 3.80
N TYR A 157 8.31 -13.35 3.28
CA TYR A 157 7.57 -14.61 3.49
C TYR A 157 8.28 -15.88 2.97
N GLN A 158 9.07 -15.76 1.90
CA GLN A 158 9.80 -16.88 1.30
C GLN A 158 11.00 -17.34 2.14
N ASN A 159 11.40 -16.56 3.14
CA ASN A 159 12.53 -16.86 4.02
C ASN A 159 12.11 -17.69 5.25
N ASN A 160 10.81 -17.85 5.51
CA ASN A 160 10.31 -18.73 6.56
C ASN A 160 10.20 -20.17 6.05
N GLU A 161 11.00 -21.08 6.60
CA GLU A 161 11.01 -22.50 6.21
C GLU A 161 9.64 -23.19 6.37
N ASN A 162 8.81 -22.70 7.31
CA ASN A 162 7.49 -23.22 7.62
C ASN A 162 6.34 -22.64 6.76
N GLN A 163 6.63 -21.73 5.81
CA GLN A 163 5.65 -21.08 4.93
C GLN A 163 6.04 -21.14 3.44
N LYS A 164 6.85 -22.14 3.05
CA LYS A 164 7.21 -22.40 1.66
C LYS A 164 5.99 -22.84 0.84
N LEU A 165 5.22 -21.87 0.34
CA LEU A 165 4.17 -22.10 -0.66
C LEU A 165 4.76 -22.26 -2.07
N ARG A 166 6.01 -21.86 -2.30
CA ARG A 166 6.76 -22.00 -3.58
C ARG A 166 8.26 -22.15 -3.36
N GLU A 167 8.95 -22.75 -4.34
CA GLU A 167 10.41 -22.75 -4.42
C GLU A 167 10.95 -21.35 -4.75
N PRO A 168 11.96 -20.83 -4.01
CA PRO A 168 12.51 -19.51 -4.25
C PRO A 168 13.32 -19.49 -5.55
N LYS A 169 12.97 -18.60 -6.48
CA LYS A 169 13.81 -18.26 -7.63
C LYS A 169 14.76 -17.13 -7.23
N ASN A 170 16.04 -17.46 -7.01
CA ASN A 170 17.20 -16.55 -7.04
C ASN A 170 17.02 -15.12 -6.47
N GLU A 171 16.35 -14.96 -5.33
CA GLU A 171 16.38 -13.72 -4.56
C GLU A 171 17.25 -13.90 -3.31
N ALA A 172 17.92 -12.81 -2.88
CA ALA A 172 18.79 -12.82 -1.72
C ALA A 172 17.98 -13.23 -0.47
N LYS A 173 18.29 -14.41 0.09
CA LYS A 173 17.61 -14.92 1.27
C LYS A 173 17.90 -14.01 2.47
N ALA A 174 16.88 -13.43 3.08
CA ALA A 174 17.00 -12.92 4.44
C ALA A 174 17.11 -14.13 5.39
N GLY A 175 17.76 -13.96 6.55
CA GLY A 175 17.98 -15.05 7.50
C GLY A 175 16.69 -15.66 8.06
N PRO A 176 16.76 -16.83 8.72
CA PRO A 176 15.60 -17.54 9.27
C PRO A 176 14.81 -16.76 10.33
N ASP A 177 15.38 -15.70 10.90
CA ASP A 177 14.74 -14.79 11.87
C ASP A 177 14.08 -13.56 11.20
N ALA A 178 13.93 -13.57 9.87
CA ALA A 178 13.38 -12.43 9.15
C ALA A 178 11.92 -12.18 9.54
N VAL A 179 11.66 -10.98 10.10
CA VAL A 179 10.31 -10.54 10.45
C VAL A 179 9.45 -10.49 9.18
N LEU A 180 8.29 -11.15 9.26
CA LEU A 180 7.28 -11.16 8.20
C LEU A 180 6.57 -9.81 8.12
N GLY A 181 6.52 -9.27 6.91
CA GLY A 181 5.88 -8.00 6.61
C GLY A 181 6.76 -6.79 6.95
N ARG A 182 6.44 -5.67 6.30
CA ARG A 182 7.04 -4.36 6.60
C ARG A 182 6.04 -3.24 6.38
N THR A 183 6.29 -2.08 6.99
CA THR A 183 5.57 -0.84 6.71
C THR A 183 6.55 0.24 6.30
N ILE A 184 6.32 0.81 5.12
CA ILE A 184 7.00 1.98 4.57
C ILE A 184 6.11 3.19 4.80
N TRP A 185 6.70 4.33 5.09
CA TRP A 185 5.96 5.58 5.21
C TRP A 185 6.81 6.75 4.75
N GLY A 186 6.16 7.86 4.41
CA GLY A 186 6.87 9.08 4.05
C GLY A 186 6.02 10.32 4.14
N VAL A 187 6.69 11.46 4.23
CA VAL A 187 6.10 12.80 4.22
C VAL A 187 6.99 13.69 3.37
N LEU A 188 6.41 14.44 2.44
CA LEU A 188 7.15 15.39 1.63
C LEU A 188 7.87 16.41 2.53
N GLY A 189 9.17 16.61 2.32
CA GLY A 189 10.00 17.46 3.18
C GLY A 189 10.62 16.75 4.39
N LEU A 190 10.22 15.52 4.74
CA LEU A 190 10.95 14.66 5.69
C LEU A 190 11.72 13.55 4.97
N GLY A 191 11.13 12.97 3.93
CA GLY A 191 11.65 11.81 3.23
C GLY A 191 10.74 10.59 3.39
N ALA A 192 11.28 9.42 3.05
CA ALA A 192 10.59 8.14 3.14
C ALA A 192 11.46 7.12 3.88
N PHE A 193 10.81 6.24 4.64
CA PHE A 193 11.43 5.38 5.65
C PHE A 193 10.83 3.97 5.60
N GLY A 194 11.50 3.00 6.23
CA GLY A 194 11.04 1.60 6.28
C GLY A 194 11.51 0.72 5.11
N PHE A 195 12.47 1.22 4.31
CA PHE A 195 13.13 0.45 3.25
C PHE A 195 14.59 0.90 3.10
N GLN A 196 15.39 0.08 2.42
CA GLN A 196 16.74 0.44 2.00
C GLN A 196 16.69 0.84 0.52
N LEU A 197 17.06 2.08 0.22
CA LEU A 197 17.18 2.54 -1.16
C LEU A 197 18.35 1.81 -1.81
N LYS A 198 18.11 1.24 -3.00
CA LYS A 198 19.13 0.58 -3.80
C LYS A 198 19.06 1.14 -5.20
N GLU A 199 20.17 1.73 -5.65
CA GLU A 199 20.26 2.29 -6.99
C GLU A 199 20.28 1.17 -8.04
N VAL A 200 19.73 1.47 -9.21
CA VAL A 200 19.88 0.63 -10.41
C VAL A 200 21.38 0.42 -10.66
N PRO A 201 21.84 -0.79 -11.03
CA PRO A 201 23.18 -0.96 -11.54
C PRO A 201 23.48 0.03 -12.66
N ALA A 202 24.63 0.71 -12.58
CA ALA A 202 25.00 1.73 -13.55
C ALA A 202 24.97 1.19 -14.99
N GLY A 203 24.32 1.93 -15.89
CA GLY A 203 24.20 1.56 -17.30
C GLY A 203 23.18 0.47 -17.61
N LYS A 204 22.29 0.10 -16.65
CA LYS A 204 21.18 -0.82 -16.87
C LYS A 204 19.83 -0.10 -16.89
N HIS A 205 19.00 -0.46 -17.86
CA HIS A 205 17.61 0.00 -18.00
C HIS A 205 16.66 -1.17 -17.71
N ILE A 206 16.11 -1.27 -16.51
CA ILE A 206 15.24 -2.41 -16.14
C ILE A 206 13.80 -1.90 -15.93
N ILE A 207 12.88 -2.23 -16.82
CA ILE A 207 11.53 -1.65 -16.76
C ILE A 207 10.61 -2.56 -15.96
N THR A 208 9.92 -2.01 -14.96
CA THR A 208 8.89 -2.74 -14.22
C THR A 208 7.50 -2.35 -14.72
N THR A 209 6.70 -3.33 -15.14
CA THR A 209 5.36 -3.09 -15.69
C THR A 209 4.34 -4.08 -15.13
N THR A 210 3.07 -3.85 -15.47
CA THR A 210 1.94 -4.69 -15.06
C THR A 210 2.10 -6.14 -15.52
N ARG A 211 1.79 -7.07 -14.61
CA ARG A 211 1.69 -8.50 -14.91
C ARG A 211 0.35 -8.87 -15.55
N SER A 212 -0.74 -8.33 -15.00
CA SER A 212 -2.10 -8.85 -15.23
C SER A 212 -2.99 -7.93 -16.08
N HIS A 213 -2.53 -6.71 -16.39
CA HIS A 213 -3.30 -5.69 -17.14
C HIS A 213 -2.53 -5.12 -18.35
N SER A 214 -1.73 -5.95 -19.02
CA SER A 214 -0.91 -5.52 -20.17
C SER A 214 -1.75 -5.42 -21.45
N ASN A 215 -1.39 -4.50 -22.35
CA ASN A 215 -1.95 -4.39 -23.70
C ASN A 215 -0.85 -3.99 -24.71
N GLN A 216 -1.18 -3.90 -26.00
CA GLN A 216 -0.19 -3.59 -27.04
C GLN A 216 0.49 -2.24 -26.82
N LEU A 217 -0.26 -1.20 -26.39
CA LEU A 217 0.29 0.12 -26.11
C LEU A 217 1.36 0.08 -25.00
N VAL A 218 1.09 -0.69 -23.92
CA VAL A 218 2.06 -0.89 -22.84
C VAL A 218 3.31 -1.59 -23.36
N MET A 219 3.15 -2.62 -24.18
CA MET A 219 4.26 -3.39 -24.75
C MET A 219 5.12 -2.55 -25.68
N ASP A 220 4.50 -1.73 -26.54
CA ASP A 220 5.20 -0.85 -27.47
C ASP A 220 5.98 0.22 -26.71
N CYS A 221 5.39 0.79 -25.66
CA CYS A 221 6.07 1.78 -24.82
C CYS A 221 7.26 1.18 -24.05
N VAL A 222 7.09 -0.01 -23.45
CA VAL A 222 8.21 -0.73 -22.79
C VAL A 222 9.32 -1.03 -23.80
N THR A 223 8.98 -1.48 -25.00
CA THR A 223 9.95 -1.81 -26.05
C THR A 223 10.71 -0.57 -26.53
N ALA A 224 10.02 0.56 -26.70
CA ALA A 224 10.61 1.82 -27.16
C ALA A 224 11.68 2.38 -26.21
N MET A 225 11.66 1.98 -24.93
CA MET A 225 12.63 2.40 -23.92
C MET A 225 13.94 1.59 -23.97
N ASN A 226 14.04 0.59 -24.86
CA ASN A 226 15.20 -0.30 -25.03
C ASN A 226 15.72 -0.89 -23.69
N PRO A 227 14.88 -1.64 -22.96
CA PRO A 227 15.26 -2.19 -21.67
C PRO A 227 16.30 -3.31 -21.79
N ASP A 228 17.23 -3.33 -20.85
CA ASP A 228 18.08 -4.49 -20.58
C ASP A 228 17.30 -5.67 -19.98
N ASP A 229 16.27 -5.38 -19.17
CA ASP A 229 15.41 -6.38 -18.55
C ASP A 229 14.00 -5.82 -18.28
N VAL A 230 12.98 -6.67 -18.22
CA VAL A 230 11.59 -6.28 -17.99
C VAL A 230 10.96 -7.14 -16.91
N LEU A 231 10.69 -6.50 -15.76
CA LEU A 231 10.03 -7.14 -14.62
C LEU A 231 8.52 -6.96 -14.74
N ARG A 232 7.77 -8.06 -14.79
CA ARG A 232 6.29 -8.04 -14.84
C ARG A 232 5.72 -8.47 -13.50
N VAL A 233 5.22 -7.51 -12.74
CA VAL A 233 4.68 -7.74 -11.38
C VAL A 233 3.33 -7.06 -11.16
N GLY A 234 2.54 -7.68 -10.29
CA GLY A 234 1.28 -7.12 -9.79
C GLY A 234 1.51 -6.02 -8.76
N GLY A 235 0.44 -5.28 -8.48
CA GLY A 235 0.40 -4.23 -7.45
C GLY A 235 1.11 -2.93 -7.87
N ALA A 236 0.40 -1.80 -7.90
CA ALA A 236 1.00 -0.48 -8.06
C ALA A 236 1.97 -0.16 -6.91
N GLY A 237 1.58 -0.42 -5.67
CA GLY A 237 2.38 -0.24 -4.46
C GLY A 237 3.61 -1.13 -4.42
N ASN A 238 3.49 -2.40 -4.82
CA ASN A 238 4.66 -3.29 -4.94
C ASN A 238 5.68 -2.78 -5.97
N LYS A 239 5.23 -2.25 -7.11
CA LYS A 239 6.12 -1.59 -8.09
C LYS A 239 6.83 -0.38 -7.48
N HIS A 240 6.12 0.44 -6.70
CA HIS A 240 6.73 1.58 -6.00
C HIS A 240 7.60 1.18 -4.81
N ALA A 241 7.36 0.04 -4.16
CA ALA A 241 8.15 -0.44 -3.03
C ALA A 241 9.44 -1.14 -3.48
N ARG A 242 9.49 -1.59 -4.73
CA ARG A 242 10.70 -2.02 -5.44
C ARG A 242 11.35 -0.80 -6.09
N LEU A 243 11.88 0.12 -5.27
CA LEU A 243 12.60 1.33 -5.71
C LEU A 243 13.95 1.04 -6.39
N GLU A 244 14.09 -0.13 -6.99
CA GLU A 244 15.23 -0.44 -7.80
C GLU A 244 15.22 0.30 -9.14
N LEU A 245 14.18 1.00 -9.65
CA LEU A 245 14.14 1.45 -11.06
C LEU A 245 13.27 2.65 -11.53
N ILE A 246 13.61 3.06 -12.76
CA ILE A 246 13.17 4.17 -13.61
C ILE A 246 11.88 3.79 -14.38
N LEU A 247 10.84 4.60 -14.21
CA LEU A 247 9.60 4.67 -15.01
C LEU A 247 8.48 3.65 -14.73
N PHE A 248 7.42 4.15 -14.11
CA PHE A 248 6.10 3.53 -14.04
C PHE A 248 5.27 4.00 -15.25
N LEU A 249 4.71 3.07 -16.04
CA LEU A 249 3.76 3.39 -17.10
C LEU A 249 2.33 3.15 -16.55
N PRO A 250 1.58 4.21 -16.18
CA PRO A 250 0.19 4.05 -15.80
C PRO A 250 -0.62 3.61 -17.03
N VAL A 251 -1.27 2.45 -16.91
CA VAL A 251 -2.28 1.99 -17.86
C VAL A 251 -3.62 2.54 -17.40
N PRO A 252 -4.51 3.05 -18.28
CA PRO A 252 -5.88 3.37 -17.89
C PRO A 252 -6.52 2.13 -17.23
N GLY A 253 -6.88 2.27 -15.95
CA GLY A 253 -7.31 1.16 -15.08
C GLY A 253 -6.80 1.28 -13.63
N CYS A 254 -5.65 1.92 -13.40
CA CYS A 254 -5.25 2.33 -12.04
C CYS A 254 -5.99 3.63 -11.67
N ALA A 255 -6.98 3.53 -10.78
CA ALA A 255 -7.76 4.69 -10.37
C ALA A 255 -6.95 5.66 -9.50
N PRO A 256 -7.12 6.96 -9.75
CA PRO A 256 -7.84 7.80 -8.80
C PRO A 256 -9.18 8.15 -9.45
N LEU A 257 -10.27 7.57 -8.92
CA LEU A 257 -11.60 7.70 -9.51
C LEU A 257 -12.03 9.18 -9.61
N PRO A 258 -12.86 9.53 -10.61
CA PRO A 258 -13.15 10.92 -10.94
C PRO A 258 -13.81 11.63 -9.76
N VAL A 259 -13.28 12.81 -9.43
CA VAL A 259 -13.94 13.76 -8.55
C VAL A 259 -15.24 14.17 -9.23
N SER A 260 -16.39 13.78 -8.66
CA SER A 260 -17.67 14.36 -9.05
C SER A 260 -17.60 15.86 -8.77
N THR A 261 -17.70 16.65 -9.84
CA THR A 261 -17.81 18.12 -9.82
C THR A 261 -19.01 18.61 -9.03
#